data_AF-A0A336MCS4-F1
#
_entry.id   AF-A0A336MCS4-F1
#
_cell.length_a   1.000
_cell.length_b   1.000
_cell.length_c   1.000
_cell.angle_alpha   90.00
_cell.angle_beta   90.00
_cell.angle_gamma   90.00
#
_symmetry.space_group_name_H-M   'P 1'
#
loop_
_entity.id
_entity.type
_entity.pdbx_description
1 polymer ?
#
loop_
_entity_poly.entity_id
_entity_poly.type
_entity_poly.pdbx_seq_one_letter_code
_entity_poly.pdbx_strand_id
1 'polypeptide(L)'
;MTPNVPNVTLNNGRTMPAFALGTLFVELGTVPLPKSSNKGRMTENINIFDFELTSEERQYMDSFNTGDRICGFRDYKAHKNYPFNIEY
;
A
#
# COMPACT_ATOMS: atom_id res chain seq x y z
N MET A 1 17.81 -1.49 -3.81
CA MET A 1 17.72 -1.15 -2.37
C MET A 1 16.67 -2.05 -1.76
N THR A 2 17.00 -2.82 -0.74
CA THR A 2 16.00 -3.54 0.06
C THR A 2 15.17 -2.47 0.76
N PRO A 3 13.87 -2.31 0.49
CA PRO A 3 13.08 -1.34 1.21
C PRO A 3 13.09 -1.75 2.68
N ASN A 4 13.52 -0.83 3.54
CA ASN A 4 13.39 -0.98 4.98
C ASN A 4 11.89 -0.86 5.28
N VAL A 5 11.17 -1.98 5.26
CA VAL A 5 9.76 -2.02 5.66
C VAL A 5 9.76 -2.01 7.19
N PRO A 6 9.40 -0.91 7.85
CA PRO A 6 9.35 -0.89 9.31
C PRO A 6 8.33 -1.91 9.79
N ASN A 7 8.72 -2.72 10.78
CA ASN A 7 7.79 -3.60 11.50
C ASN A 7 6.90 -2.74 12.38
N VAL A 8 5.78 -2.27 11.84
CA VAL A 8 4.73 -1.60 12.62
C VAL A 8 3.83 -2.68 13.18
N THR A 9 3.82 -2.80 14.51
CA THR A 9 2.77 -3.56 15.19
C THR A 9 1.60 -2.61 15.35
N LEU A 10 0.47 -2.94 14.73
CA LEU A 10 -0.76 -2.17 14.90
C LEU A 10 -1.36 -2.43 16.29
N ASN A 11 -2.30 -1.57 16.71
CA ASN A 11 -3.00 -1.70 17.99
C ASN A 11 -3.69 -3.06 18.22
N ASN A 12 -3.97 -3.80 17.15
CA ASN A 12 -4.54 -5.16 17.20
C ASN A 12 -3.49 -6.28 17.36
N GLY A 13 -2.22 -5.94 17.60
CA GLY A 13 -1.12 -6.90 17.77
C GLY A 13 -0.64 -7.57 16.47
N ARG A 14 -1.20 -7.20 15.30
CA ARG A 14 -0.76 -7.74 14.00
C ARG A 14 0.41 -6.91 13.46
N THR A 15 1.42 -7.60 12.92
CA THR A 15 2.57 -6.97 12.28
C THR A 15 2.25 -6.60 10.84
N MET A 16 2.67 -5.40 10.42
CA MET A 16 2.58 -4.95 9.04
C MET A 16 3.57 -5.71 8.13
N PRO A 17 3.11 -6.42 7.09
CA PRO A 17 3.78 -6.23 5.79
C PRO A 17 2.93 -6.32 4.50
N ALA A 18 1.60 -6.45 4.53
CA ALA A 18 0.75 -6.37 3.31
C ALA A 18 -0.70 -6.03 3.64
N PHE A 19 -1.11 -6.46 4.83
CA PHE A 19 -2.42 -6.33 5.42
C PHE A 19 -2.86 -4.88 5.70
N ALA A 20 -2.04 -4.10 6.40
CA ALA A 20 -2.40 -2.74 6.82
C ALA A 20 -2.55 -1.75 5.66
N LEU A 21 -1.84 -1.98 4.55
CA LEU A 21 -2.03 -1.21 3.32
C LEU A 21 -3.45 -1.42 2.76
N GLY A 22 -3.97 -2.64 2.83
CA GLY A 22 -5.34 -2.94 2.41
C GLY A 22 -6.36 -2.12 3.19
N THR A 23 -6.26 -2.11 4.52
CA THR A 23 -7.15 -1.32 5.39
C THR A 23 -7.03 0.17 5.13
N LEU A 24 -5.81 0.71 5.02
CA LEU A 24 -5.61 2.13 4.67
C LEU A 24 -6.27 2.48 3.33
N PHE A 25 -6.10 1.65 2.30
CA PHE A 25 -6.72 1.88 0.99
C PHE A 25 -8.24 1.86 1.06
N VAL A 26 -8.83 0.95 1.84
CA VAL A 26 -10.28 0.91 2.06
C VAL A 26 -10.77 2.17 2.80
N GLU A 27 -10.07 2.62 3.86
CA GLU A 27 -10.39 3.87 4.57
C GLU A 27 -10.31 5.10 3.65
N LEU A 28 -9.37 5.11 2.70
CA LEU A 28 -9.25 6.15 1.66
C LEU A 28 -10.31 6.06 0.54
N GLY A 29 -11.24 5.10 0.61
CA GLY A 29 -12.28 4.90 -0.40
C GLY A 29 -11.80 4.21 -1.67
N THR A 30 -10.66 3.50 -1.61
CA THR A 30 -10.06 2.78 -2.74
C THR A 30 -10.17 1.26 -2.55
N VAL A 31 -10.14 0.51 -3.65
CA VAL A 31 -10.23 -0.96 -3.62
C VAL A 31 -8.83 -1.56 -3.82
N PRO A 32 -8.19 -2.12 -2.78
CA PRO A 32 -6.89 -2.76 -2.92
C PRO A 32 -7.00 -4.08 -3.69
N LEU A 33 -6.04 -4.34 -4.59
CA LEU A 33 -5.97 -5.58 -5.40
C LEU A 33 -4.67 -6.35 -5.14
N PRO A 34 -4.48 -6.92 -3.94
CA PRO A 34 -3.23 -7.59 -3.59
C PRO A 34 -3.09 -8.94 -4.28
N LYS A 35 -2.00 -9.12 -5.04
CA LYS A 35 -1.67 -10.40 -5.68
C LYS A 35 -0.93 -11.33 -4.71
N SER A 36 -1.41 -12.56 -4.57
CA SER A 36 -0.70 -13.64 -3.86
C SER A 36 -0.96 -15.00 -4.52
N SER A 37 0.05 -15.87 -4.50
CA SER A 37 -0.08 -17.32 -4.81
C SER A 37 -0.04 -18.19 -3.56
N ASN A 38 0.24 -17.60 -2.39
CA ASN A 38 0.26 -18.30 -1.10
C ASN A 38 -1.13 -18.19 -0.46
N LYS A 39 -1.73 -19.35 -0.14
CA LYS A 39 -3.07 -19.44 0.46
C LYS A 39 -3.21 -18.68 1.78
N GLY A 40 -2.22 -18.80 2.68
CA GLY A 40 -2.24 -18.08 3.95
C GLY A 40 -2.32 -16.57 3.76
N ARG A 41 -1.49 -16.03 2.85
CA ARG A 41 -1.52 -14.60 2.48
C ARG A 41 -2.82 -14.18 1.81
N MET A 42 -3.47 -15.04 1.02
CA MET A 42 -4.77 -14.72 0.42
C MET A 42 -5.84 -14.57 1.51
N THR A 43 -5.85 -15.48 2.49
CA THR A 43 -6.74 -15.39 3.65
C THR A 43 -6.44 -14.15 4.50
N GLU A 44 -5.17 -13.84 4.73
CA GLU A 44 -4.79 -12.62 5.46
C GLU A 44 -5.26 -11.36 4.71
N ASN A 45 -5.02 -11.27 3.40
CA ASN A 45 -5.36 -10.09 2.60
C ASN A 45 -6.86 -9.76 2.57
N ILE A 46 -7.75 -10.75 2.71
CA ILE A 46 -9.20 -10.51 2.74
C ILE A 46 -9.72 -10.18 4.14
N ASN A 47 -9.01 -10.58 5.20
CA ASN A 47 -9.42 -10.40 6.59
C ASN A 47 -9.11 -8.98 7.13
N ILE A 48 -9.24 -7.93 6.30
CA ILE A 48 -8.82 -6.55 6.61
C ILE A 48 -9.93 -5.66 7.18
N PHE A 49 -11.15 -6.19 7.32
CA PHE A 49 -12.36 -5.42 7.66
C PHE A 49 -12.75 -5.50 9.15
N ASP A 50 -11.98 -6.22 9.97
CA ASP A 50 -12.25 -6.46 11.38
C ASP A 50 -11.61 -5.44 12.34
N PHE A 51 -10.96 -4.40 11.81
CA PHE A 51 -10.28 -3.36 12.59
C PHE A 51 -10.16 -2.04 11.80
N GLU A 52 -9.82 -0.98 12.53
CA GLU A 52 -9.58 0.37 11.99
C GLU A 52 -8.19 0.87 12.42
N LEU A 53 -7.61 1.76 11.63
CA LEU A 53 -6.35 2.42 11.97
C LEU A 53 -6.61 3.61 12.91
N THR A 54 -5.70 3.83 13.85
CA THR A 54 -5.67 5.06 14.63
C THR A 54 -5.13 6.23 13.81
N SER A 55 -5.37 7.45 14.28
CA SER A 55 -4.90 8.66 13.61
C SER A 55 -3.38 8.71 13.55
N GLU A 56 -2.70 8.24 14.59
CA GLU A 56 -1.24 8.15 14.67
C GLU A 56 -0.69 7.12 13.66
N GLU A 57 -1.33 5.96 13.55
CA GLU A 57 -0.96 4.93 12.57
C GLU A 57 -1.16 5.42 11.13
N ARG A 58 -2.27 6.12 10.85
CA ARG A 58 -2.52 6.76 9.55
C ARG A 58 -1.44 7.77 9.20
N GLN A 59 -1.14 8.69 10.11
CA GLN A 59 -0.13 9.72 9.88
C GLN A 59 1.26 9.10 9.67
N TYR A 60 1.57 8.05 10.43
CA TYR A 60 2.82 7.32 10.26
C TYR A 60 2.91 6.64 8.88
N MET A 61 1.82 6.02 8.40
CA MET A 61 1.80 5.42 7.06
C MET A 61 1.92 6.45 5.94
N ASP A 62 1.29 7.62 6.10
CA ASP A 62 1.38 8.72 5.12
C ASP A 62 2.82 9.20 4.92
N SER A 63 3.64 9.15 5.99
CA SER A 63 5.08 9.49 5.91
C SER A 63 5.91 8.60 4.98
N PHE A 64 5.37 7.46 4.55
CA PHE A 64 6.06 6.55 3.62
C PHE A 64 5.89 6.93 2.16
N ASN A 65 5.00 7.88 1.83
CA ASN A 65 4.82 8.30 0.44
C ASN A 65 6.06 9.03 -0.07
N THR A 66 6.77 8.43 -1.02
CA THR A 66 7.94 9.05 -1.67
C THR A 66 7.60 9.71 -3.01
N GLY A 67 6.37 9.58 -3.51
CA GLY A 67 5.98 9.96 -4.86
C GLY A 67 6.52 9.01 -5.96
N ASP A 68 7.31 8.00 -5.61
CA ASP A 68 7.83 7.05 -6.58
C ASP A 68 6.75 6.08 -7.08
N ARG A 69 6.79 5.79 -8.38
CA ARG A 69 5.92 4.80 -9.02
C ARG A 69 6.68 3.50 -9.26
N ILE A 70 6.13 2.39 -8.76
CA ILE A 70 6.60 1.03 -9.08
C ILE A 70 6.38 0.75 -10.56
N CYS A 71 5.16 0.95 -11.05
CA CYS A 71 4.78 0.76 -12.46
C CYS A 71 4.81 2.10 -13.23
N GLY A 72 5.98 2.72 -13.34
CA GLY A 72 6.13 4.03 -14.00
C GLY A 72 6.31 3.99 -15.53
N PHE A 73 6.42 2.81 -16.15
CA PHE A 73 6.61 2.66 -17.62
C PHE A 73 7.71 3.57 -18.22
N ARG A 74 8.84 3.72 -17.50
CA ARG A 74 9.88 4.74 -17.76
C ARG A 74 10.46 4.68 -19.18
N ASP A 75 10.52 3.49 -19.79
CA ASP A 75 11.02 3.29 -21.16
C ASP A 75 10.18 4.01 -22.23
N TYR A 76 8.91 4.32 -21.92
CA TYR A 76 7.96 4.93 -22.85
C TYR A 76 7.77 6.43 -22.61
N LYS A 77 8.67 7.08 -21.86
CA LYS A 77 8.53 8.50 -21.47
C LYS A 77 8.43 9.46 -22.67
N ALA A 78 9.02 9.11 -23.81
CA ALA A 78 8.97 9.89 -25.04
C ALA A 78 7.65 9.76 -25.83
N HIS A 79 6.78 8.81 -25.44
CA HIS A 79 5.51 8.61 -26.14
C HIS A 79 4.56 9.80 -25.92
N LYS A 80 3.88 10.25 -26.97
CA LYS A 80 2.94 11.39 -26.93
C LYS A 80 1.91 11.27 -25.81
N ASN A 81 1.46 10.05 -25.52
CA ASN A 81 0.43 9.76 -24.52
C ASN A 81 1.01 9.21 -23.21
N TYR A 82 2.27 9.47 -22.89
CA TYR A 82 2.86 9.02 -21.64
C TYR A 82 2.15 9.71 -20.44
N PRO A 83 1.51 8.94 -19.53
CA PRO A 83 0.54 9.51 -18.59
C PRO A 83 1.17 10.17 -17.36
N PHE A 84 2.46 10.00 -17.10
CA PHE A 84 3.09 10.40 -15.83
C PHE A 84 3.93 11.69 -15.92
N ASN A 85 3.78 12.48 -16.98
CA ASN A 85 4.41 13.80 -17.09
C ASN A 85 3.52 14.96 -16.59
N ILE A 86 2.31 14.67 -16.11
CA ILE A 86 1.37 15.66 -15.57
C ILE A 86 1.37 15.65 -14.04
N GLU A 87 1.06 16.80 -13.45
CA GLU A 87 0.88 16.96 -11.99
C GLU A 87 -0.43 16.31 -11.51
N TYR A 88 -0.46 15.87 -10.24
CA TYR A 88 -1.61 15.21 -9.60
C TYR A 88 -1.73 15.61 -8.13
#